data_AF-A0AAV1ZRJ8-F1
#
_entry.id   AF-A0AAV1ZRJ8-F1
#
_cell.length_a   1.000
_cell.length_b   1.000
_cell.length_c   1.000
_cell.angle_alpha   90.00
_cell.angle_beta   90.00
_cell.angle_gamma   90.00
#
_symmetry.space_group_name_H-M   'P 1'
#
loop_
_entity.id
_entity.type
_entity.pdbx_description
1 polymer ?
#
loop_
_entity_poly.entity_id
_entity_poly.type
_entity_poly.pdbx_seq_one_letter_code
_entity_poly.pdbx_strand_id
1 'polypeptide(L)' 'HSEEKPYTCFVCNKTFSKKFYIKVHLRTHTKEKPCDICHKLFTIKGNLKRHLLTHTKEKPYACDFCNRRFSDQSYIK' A
#
# COMPACT_ATOMS: atom_id res chain seq x y z
N HIS A 1 -18.60 -29.23 17.02
CA HIS A 1 -17.91 -28.27 16.15
C HIS A 1 -17.32 -27.17 17.05
N SER A 2 -16.05 -27.28 17.46
CA SER A 2 -15.36 -26.17 18.11
C SER A 2 -14.96 -25.18 17.03
N GLU A 3 -15.66 -24.05 16.94
CA GLU A 3 -15.20 -22.90 16.15
C GLU A 3 -14.04 -22.23 16.90
N GLU A 4 -12.87 -22.86 16.91
CA GLU A 4 -11.68 -22.17 17.39
C GLU A 4 -11.38 -21.00 16.45
N LYS A 5 -11.48 -19.78 16.99
CA LYS A 5 -11.12 -18.53 16.31
C LYS A 5 -9.86 -17.96 16.95
N PRO A 6 -8.69 -18.61 16.75
CA PRO A 6 -7.44 -18.23 17.45
C PRO A 6 -6.88 -16.88 16.98
N TYR A 7 -7.43 -16.30 15.92
CA TYR A 7 -6.93 -15.06 15.34
C TYR A 7 -7.75 -13.87 15.82
N THR A 8 -7.26 -13.15 16.83
CA THR A 8 -7.92 -11.97 17.41
C THR A 8 -7.30 -10.68 16.91
N CYS A 9 -8.13 -9.74 16.47
CA CYS A 9 -7.70 -8.39 16.13
C CYS A 9 -7.35 -7.61 17.39
N PHE A 10 -6.11 -7.14 17.53
CA PHE A 10 -5.68 -6.33 18.67
C PHE A 10 -6.28 -4.91 18.72
N VAL A 11 -6.89 -4.45 17.62
CA VAL A 11 -7.47 -3.10 17.53
C VAL A 11 -8.92 -3.06 18.01
N CYS A 12 -9.72 -4.08 17.69
CA CYS A 12 -11.16 -4.09 18.01
C CYS A 12 -11.67 -5.43 18.58
N ASN A 13 -10.77 -6.34 18.96
CA ASN A 13 -11.07 -7.65 19.57
C ASN A 13 -11.95 -8.61 18.76
N LYS A 14 -12.21 -8.32 17.47
CA LYS A 14 -12.89 -9.29 16.58
C LYS A 14 -12.03 -10.53 16.37
N THR A 15 -12.66 -11.70 16.42
CA THR A 15 -12.00 -13.00 16.24
C THR A 15 -12.32 -13.61 14.88
N PHE A 16 -11.34 -14.31 14.32
CA PHE A 16 -11.40 -14.92 13.00
C PHE A 16 -10.93 -16.38 13.07
N SER A 17 -11.52 -17.26 12.26
CA SER A 17 -11.15 -18.68 12.18
C SER A 17 -9.91 -18.93 11.32
N LYS A 18 -9.55 -17.99 10.43
CA LYS A 18 -8.40 -18.13 9.52
C LYS A 18 -7.50 -16.90 9.55
N LYS A 19 -6.18 -17.14 9.46
CA LYS A 19 -5.13 -16.10 9.35
C LYS A 19 -5.35 -15.14 8.18
N PHE A 20 -5.90 -15.63 7.08
CA PHE A 20 -6.22 -14.81 5.91
C PHE A 20 -7.27 -13.73 6.23
N TYR A 21 -8.35 -14.09 6.93
CA TYR A 21 -9.43 -13.15 7.24
C TYR A 21 -9.00 -12.04 8.21
N ILE A 22 -8.23 -12.37 9.25
CA ILE A 22 -7.68 -11.33 10.15
C ILE A 22 -6.73 -10.38 9.40
N LYS A 23 -5.90 -10.89 8.47
CA LYS A 23 -5.01 -10.03 7.66
C LYS A 23 -5.79 -9.03 6.83
N VAL A 24 -6.88 -9.46 6.18
CA VAL A 24 -7.75 -8.58 5.40
C VAL A 24 -8.46 -7.58 6.32
N HIS A 25 -8.94 -8.03 7.47
CA HIS A 25 -9.57 -7.16 8.47
C HIS A 25 -8.61 -6.10 9.02
N LEU A 26 -7.34 -6.43 9.29
CA LEU A 26 -6.37 -5.44 9.78
C LEU A 26 -6.17 -4.27 8.80
N ARG A 27 -6.36 -4.49 7.49
CA ARG A 27 -6.34 -3.42 6.48
C ARG A 27 -7.48 -2.41 6.67
N THR A 28 -8.60 -2.81 7.28
CA THR A 28 -9.71 -1.87 7.57
C THR A 28 -9.34 -0.89 8.68
N HIS A 29 -8.42 -1.28 9.57
CA HIS A 29 -7.94 -0.41 10.64
C HIS A 29 -6.83 0.52 10.18
N THR A 30 -5.97 0.06 9.26
CA THR A 30 -4.77 0.83 8.93
C THR A 30 -5.00 1.97 7.93
N LYS A 31 -6.19 2.12 7.31
CA LYS A 31 -6.42 3.02 6.15
C LYS A 31 -5.36 2.88 5.05
N GLU A 32 -4.55 1.83 5.10
CA GLU A 32 -3.43 1.60 4.19
C GLU A 32 -3.95 0.96 2.92
N LYS A 33 -3.47 1.48 1.80
CA LYS A 33 -3.71 0.89 0.48
C LYS A 33 -2.49 0.06 0.08
N PRO A 34 -2.67 -1.24 -0.20
CA PRO A 34 -1.59 -2.05 -0.75
C PRO A 34 -1.29 -1.62 -2.19
N CYS A 35 -0.05 -1.82 -2.61
CA CYS A 35 0.31 -1.88 -4.02
C CYS A 35 -0.12 -3.23 -4.60
N ASP A 36 -0.83 -3.23 -5.71
CA ASP A 36 -1.34 -4.47 -6.33
C ASP A 36 -0.24 -5.34 -6.98
N ILE A 37 0.98 -4.79 -7.16
CA ILE A 37 2.09 -5.48 -7.80
C ILE A 37 3.00 -6.16 -6.76
N CYS A 38 3.42 -5.42 -5.73
CA CYS A 38 4.37 -5.92 -4.72
C CYS A 38 3.78 -6.05 -3.31
N HIS A 39 2.49 -5.75 -3.13
CA HIS A 39 1.77 -5.83 -1.86
C HIS A 39 2.31 -4.95 -0.73
N LYS A 40 3.21 -4.00 -1.05
CA LYS A 40 3.70 -3.00 -0.10
C LYS A 40 2.56 -2.06 0.32
N LEU A 41 2.47 -1.76 1.62
CA LEU A 41 1.41 -0.95 2.20
C LEU A 41 1.78 0.54 2.20
N PHE A 42 0.80 1.40 1.93
CA PHE A 42 0.95 2.84 1.92
C PHE A 42 -0.21 3.51 2.64
N THR A 43 0.09 4.42 3.56
CA THR A 43 -0.91 5.20 4.31
C THR A 43 -1.48 6.37 3.51
N ILE A 44 -0.73 6.90 2.53
CA ILE A 44 -1.09 8.07 1.73
C ILE A 44 -1.30 7.67 0.27
N LYS A 45 -2.47 8.01 -0.30
CA LYS A 45 -2.82 7.71 -1.71
C LYS A 45 -1.78 8.27 -2.71
N GLY A 46 -1.27 9.47 -2.46
CA GLY A 46 -0.21 10.08 -3.28
C GLY A 46 1.08 9.26 -3.28
N ASN A 47 1.48 8.72 -2.12
CA ASN A 47 2.66 7.85 -2.02
C ASN A 47 2.48 6.54 -2.78
N LEU A 48 1.29 5.92 -2.70
CA LEU A 48 0.98 4.74 -3.50
C LEU A 48 1.03 5.07 -5.00
N LYS A 49 0.40 6.17 -5.44
CA LYS A 49 0.41 6.57 -6.86
C LYS A 49 1.83 6.78 -7.38
N ARG A 50 2.68 7.48 -6.61
CA ARG A 50 4.09 7.66 -6.94
C ARG A 50 4.85 6.33 -6.97
N HIS A 51 4.59 5.45 -6.01
CA HIS A 51 5.19 4.12 -6.00
C HIS A 51 4.81 3.29 -7.23
N LEU A 52 3.57 3.38 -7.73
CA LEU A 52 3.17 2.65 -8.94
C LEU A 52 4.00 3.03 -10.17
N LEU A 53 4.49 4.28 -10.25
CA LEU A 53 5.39 4.72 -11.32
C LEU A 53 6.73 3.96 -11.34
N THR A 54 7.17 3.39 -10.21
CA THR A 54 8.39 2.57 -10.19
C THR A 54 8.21 1.22 -10.87
N HIS A 55 6.98 0.72 -10.96
CA HIS A 55 6.66 -0.53 -11.65
C HIS A 55 6.42 -0.31 -13.15
N THR A 56 5.71 0.77 -13.51
CA THR A 56 5.42 1.08 -14.93
C THR A 56 6.60 1.73 -15.66
N LYS A 57 7.64 2.16 -14.93
CA LYS A 57 8.77 2.97 -15.45
C LYS A 57 8.31 4.29 -16.07
N GLU A 58 7.09 4.72 -15.80
CA GLU A 58 6.60 6.03 -16.22
C GLU A 58 7.35 7.14 -15.50
N LYS A 59 7.73 8.16 -16.26
CA LYS A 59 8.46 9.33 -15.75
C LYS A 59 7.72 10.61 -16.17
N PRO A 60 6.59 10.92 -15.53
CA PRO A 60 5.71 12.00 -15.96
C PRO A 60 6.35 13.39 -15.80
N TYR A 61 7.30 13.54 -14.88
CA TYR A 61 7.91 14.82 -14.59
C TYR A 61 9.15 15.02 -15.49
N ALA A 62 9.22 16.11 -16.25
CA ALA A 62 10.35 16.46 -17.10
C ALA A 62 11.06 17.70 -16.55
N CYS A 63 12.39 17.69 -16.54
CA CYS A 63 13.20 18.85 -16.19
C CYS A 63 13.44 19.69 -17.44
N ASP A 64 13.02 20.96 -17.42
CA ASP A 64 13.09 21.85 -18.59
C ASP A 64 14.53 22.19 -19.01
N PHE A 65 15.47 22.17 -18.06
CA PHE A 65 16.87 22.55 -18.32
C PHE A 65 17.72 21.42 -18.91
N CYS A 66 17.45 20.17 -18.53
CA CYS A 66 18.27 19.02 -18.96
C CYS A 66 17.49 17.94 -19.70
N ASN A 67 16.19 18.16 -19.92
CA ASN A 67 15.24 17.25 -20.59
C ASN A 67 15.17 15.83 -19.98
N ARG A 68 15.68 15.64 -18.75
CA ARG A 68 15.59 14.36 -18.03
C ARG A 68 14.21 14.20 -17.42
N ARG A 69 13.71 12.96 -17.43
CA ARG A 69 12.41 12.62 -16.85
C ARG A 69 12.57 11.85 -15.54
N PHE A 70 11.64 12.07 -14.60
CA PHE A 70 11.63 11.49 -13.25
C PHE A 70 10.24 10.94 -12.89
N SER A 71 10.21 9.94 -12.01
CA SER A 71 9.00 9.34 -11.45
C SER A 71 8.48 10.08 -10.21
N ASP A 72 9.23 11.07 -9.70
CA ASP A 72 8.86 11.88 -8.55
C ASP A 72 9.27 13.33 -8.80
N GLN A 73 8.33 14.24 -8.53
CA GLN A 73 8.50 15.68 -8.69
C GLN A 73 9.60 16.24 -7.79
N SER A 74 9.85 15.62 -6.64
CA SER A 74 10.90 16.07 -5.71
C SER A 74 12.33 15.92 -6.25
N TYR A 75 12.53 15.17 -7.35
CA TYR A 75 13.81 15.11 -8.07
C TYR A 75 13.98 16.21 -9.12
N ILE A 76 12.94 16.98 -9.40
CA ILE A 76 13.02 18.16 -10.25
C ILE A 76 13.23 19.36 -9.35
N LYS A 77 14.40 19.98 -9.47
CA LYS A 77 14.77 21.24 -8.82
C LYS A 77 14.69 22.36 -9.84
#